data_AF-A0ABD6CK41-F1
#
_entry.id   AF-A0ABD6CK41-F1
#
_cell.length_a   1.000
_cell.length_b   1.000
_cell.length_c   1.000
_cell.angle_alpha   90.00
_cell.angle_beta   90.00
_cell.angle_gamma   90.00
#
_symmetry.space_group_name_H-M   'P 1'
#
loop_
_entity.id
_entity.type
_entity.pdbx_description
1 polymer ?
#
loop_
_entity_poly.entity_id
_entity_poly.type
_entity_poly.pdbx_seq_one_letter_code
_entity_poly.pdbx_strand_id
1 'polypeptide(L)'
;MAIVTAKEALGYALGREMLLLYLVVLAGYVAMLLGGWFASGWALRGGGAGFLGQLLAAVCLLAGFVAVLGGLIGFVYKVIADANAVARE
;
A
#
# COMPACT_ATOMS: atom_id res chain seq x y z
N MET A 1 27.44 -15.44 13.73
CA MET A 1 26.53 -15.04 12.64
C MET A 1 25.54 -16.16 12.43
N ALA A 2 24.26 -15.97 12.76
CA ALA A 2 23.23 -16.93 12.38
C ALA A 2 23.06 -16.86 10.86
N ILE A 3 23.33 -17.98 10.17
CA ILE A 3 23.13 -18.07 8.73
C ILE A 3 21.62 -18.17 8.52
N VAL A 4 20.98 -17.04 8.20
CA VAL A 4 19.56 -17.03 7.85
C VAL A 4 19.41 -17.82 6.56
N THR A 5 18.67 -18.92 6.61
CA THR A 5 18.43 -19.74 5.42
C THR A 5 17.39 -19.07 4.54
N ALA A 6 17.49 -19.27 3.22
CA ALA A 6 16.53 -18.71 2.26
C ALA A 6 15.07 -19.10 2.58
N LYS A 7 14.87 -20.31 3.16
CA LYS A 7 13.57 -20.80 3.57
C LYS A 7 12.98 -20.00 4.74
N GLU A 8 13.80 -19.60 5.71
CA GLU A 8 13.37 -18.78 6.85
C GLU A 8 13.01 -17.36 6.40
N ALA A 9 13.83 -16.78 5.51
CA ALA A 9 13.54 -15.47 4.93
C ALA A 9 12.24 -15.48 4.11
N LEU A 10 12.01 -16.53 3.31
CA LEU A 10 10.76 -16.71 2.55
C LEU A 10 9.56 -16.94 3.48
N GLY A 11 9.72 -17.72 4.54
CA GLY A 11 8.66 -17.96 5.53
C GLY A 11 8.23 -16.68 6.24
N TYR A 12 9.19 -15.81 6.56
CA TYR A 12 8.92 -14.50 7.13
C TYR A 12 8.23 -13.55 6.14
N ALA A 13 8.76 -13.46 4.91
CA ALA A 13 8.18 -12.61 3.86
C ALA A 13 6.76 -13.03 3.46
N LEU A 14 6.48 -14.34 3.46
CA LEU A 14 5.14 -14.89 3.19
C LEU A 14 4.28 -15.02 4.46
N GLY A 15 4.73 -14.47 5.58
CA GLY A 15 3.96 -14.44 6.82
C GLY A 15 2.66 -13.66 6.63
N ARG A 16 1.60 -14.07 7.33
CA ARG A 16 0.25 -13.46 7.21
C ARG A 16 0.27 -11.95 7.39
N GLU A 17 1.07 -11.46 8.32
CA GLU A 17 1.20 -10.04 8.64
C GLU A 17 1.92 -9.27 7.53
N MET A 18 2.98 -9.83 6.93
CA MET A 18 3.64 -9.26 5.75
C MET A 18 2.72 -9.25 4.53
N LEU A 19 1.97 -10.34 4.32
CA LEU A 19 0.97 -10.43 3.25
C LEU A 19 -0.13 -9.37 3.40
N LEU A 20 -0.59 -9.10 4.62
CA LEU A 20 -1.55 -8.03 4.88
C LEU A 20 -0.97 -6.65 4.52
N LEU A 21 0.28 -6.38 4.88
CA LEU A 21 0.95 -5.14 4.51
C LEU A 21 1.13 -5.04 2.98
N TYR A 22 1.50 -6.13 2.30
CA TYR A 22 1.57 -6.15 0.83
C TYR A 22 0.20 -5.88 0.21
N LEU A 23 -0.87 -6.47 0.74
CA LEU A 23 -2.24 -6.23 0.29
C LEU A 23 -2.66 -4.77 0.47
N VAL A 24 -2.28 -4.12 1.57
CA VAL A 24 -2.56 -2.70 1.81
C VAL A 24 -1.86 -1.84 0.76
N VAL A 25 -0.57 -2.09 0.51
CA VAL A 25 0.18 -1.36 -0.52
C VAL A 25 -0.42 -1.60 -1.92
N LEU A 26 -0.75 -2.85 -2.23
CA LEU A 26 -1.35 -3.22 -3.52
C LEU A 26 -2.72 -2.57 -3.72
N ALA A 27 -3.59 -2.62 -2.70
CA ALA A 27 -4.89 -1.97 -2.72
C ALA A 27 -4.76 -0.45 -2.88
N GLY A 28 -3.79 0.15 -2.19
CA GLY A 28 -3.46 1.57 -2.35
C GLY A 28 -3.04 1.90 -3.78
N TYR A 29 -2.17 1.09 -4.38
CA TYR A 29 -1.74 1.26 -5.77
C TYR A 29 -2.91 1.13 -6.76
N VAL A 30 -3.77 0.13 -6.59
CA VAL A 30 -4.98 -0.04 -7.41
C VAL A 30 -5.91 1.17 -7.28
N ALA A 31 -6.09 1.69 -6.07
CA ALA A 31 -6.88 2.91 -5.85
C ALA A 31 -6.29 4.12 -6.57
N MET A 32 -4.96 4.26 -6.61
CA MET A 32 -4.31 5.33 -7.38
C MET A 32 -4.53 5.18 -8.89
N LEU A 33 -4.45 3.96 -9.43
CA LEU A 33 -4.75 3.69 -10.84
C LEU A 33 -6.21 4.03 -11.18
N LEU A 34 -7.16 3.64 -10.32
CA LEU A 34 -8.56 3.99 -10.47
C LEU A 34 -8.76 5.52 -10.42
N GLY A 35 -8.09 6.21 -9.51
CA GLY A 35 -8.12 7.68 -9.44
C GLY A 35 -7.62 8.35 -10.71
N GLY A 36 -6.52 7.86 -11.29
CA GLY A 36 -6.01 8.31 -12.60
C GLY A 36 -6.97 8.02 -13.75
N TRP A 37 -7.66 6.88 -13.71
CA TRP A 37 -8.70 6.53 -14.68
C TRP A 37 -9.91 7.49 -14.60
N PHE A 38 -10.37 7.83 -13.39
CA PHE A 38 -11.44 8.81 -13.21
C PHE A 38 -11.02 10.22 -13.66
N ALA A 39 -9.77 10.62 -13.38
CA ALA A 39 -9.23 11.90 -13.82
C ALA A 39 -9.14 11.99 -15.36
N SER A 40 -8.76 10.91 -16.04
CA SER A 40 -8.62 10.91 -17.50
C SER A 40 -9.95 10.69 -18.24
N GLY A 41 -10.85 9.85 -17.72
CA GLY A 41 -12.07 9.47 -18.43
C GLY A 41 -13.30 10.36 -18.16
N TRP A 42 -13.42 10.89 -16.95
CA TRP A 42 -14.64 11.57 -16.49
C TRP A 42 -14.43 13.06 -16.27
N ALA A 43 -13.30 13.45 -15.66
CA ALA A 43 -13.02 14.87 -15.42
C ALA A 43 -12.86 15.70 -16.71
N LEU A 44 -12.38 15.08 -17.81
CA LEU A 44 -12.19 15.76 -19.09
C LEU A 44 -13.50 16.01 -19.87
N ARG A 45 -14.63 15.42 -19.46
CA ARG A 45 -15.90 15.51 -20.21
C ARG A 45 -16.69 16.81 -19.97
N GLY A 46 -16.29 17.65 -19.00
CA GLY A 46 -16.95 18.92 -18.69
C GLY A 46 -18.32 18.78 -18.00
N GLY A 47 -18.83 19.87 -17.42
CA GLY A 47 -20.13 19.91 -16.72
C GLY A 47 -20.17 19.18 -15.36
N GLY A 48 -21.38 18.86 -14.87
CA GLY A 48 -21.58 18.22 -13.56
C GLY A 48 -20.97 16.82 -13.42
N ALA A 49 -20.88 16.06 -14.52
CA ALA A 49 -20.17 14.78 -14.56
C ALA A 49 -18.64 14.95 -14.43
N GLY A 50 -18.09 16.07 -14.90
CA GLY A 50 -16.68 16.42 -14.73
C GLY A 50 -16.31 16.68 -13.27
N PHE A 51 -17.16 17.37 -12.52
CA PHE A 51 -16.96 17.64 -11.10
C PHE A 51 -16.97 16.35 -10.26
N LEU A 52 -17.96 15.46 -10.49
CA LEU A 52 -18.00 14.15 -9.82
C LEU A 52 -16.77 13.30 -10.17
N GLY A 53 -16.34 13.31 -11.44
CA GLY A 53 -15.13 12.63 -11.88
C GLY A 53 -13.87 13.15 -11.19
N GLN A 54 -13.74 14.47 -11.01
CA GLN A 54 -12.66 15.10 -10.26
C GLN A 54 -12.67 14.73 -8.78
N LEU A 55 -13.84 14.74 -8.15
CA LEU A 55 -13.97 14.39 -6.73
C LEU A 55 -13.61 12.92 -6.49
N LEU A 56 -14.14 11.99 -7.31
CA LEU A 56 -13.78 10.58 -7.21
C LEU A 56 -12.29 10.36 -7.49
N ALA A 57 -11.73 11.02 -8.50
CA ALA A 57 -10.31 10.95 -8.79
C ALA A 57 -9.47 11.40 -7.59
N ALA A 58 -9.81 12.55 -7.00
CA ALA A 58 -9.10 13.09 -5.85
C ALA A 58 -9.16 12.14 -4.64
N VAL A 59 -10.35 11.63 -4.30
CA VAL A 59 -10.52 10.71 -3.17
C VAL A 59 -9.76 9.41 -3.40
N CYS A 60 -9.87 8.81 -4.58
CA CYS A 60 -9.15 7.57 -4.91
C CYS A 60 -7.63 7.77 -4.89
N LEU A 61 -7.13 8.90 -5.43
CA LEU A 61 -5.70 9.21 -5.42
C LEU A 61 -5.18 9.46 -3.99
N LEU A 62 -5.88 10.26 -3.19
CA LEU A 62 -5.50 10.55 -1.80
C LEU A 62 -5.54 9.29 -0.94
N ALA A 63 -6.66 8.55 -0.98
CA ALA A 63 -6.80 7.32 -0.21
C ALA A 63 -5.75 6.28 -0.64
N GLY A 64 -5.53 6.13 -1.95
CA GLY A 64 -4.50 5.24 -2.48
C GLY A 64 -3.09 5.64 -2.06
N PHE A 65 -2.75 6.92 -2.13
CA PHE A 65 -1.47 7.45 -1.69
C PHE A 65 -1.22 7.22 -0.20
N VAL A 66 -2.21 7.51 0.64
CA VAL A 66 -2.14 7.28 2.09
C VAL A 66 -1.99 5.80 2.40
N ALA A 67 -2.70 4.92 1.70
CA ALA A 67 -2.58 3.48 1.88
C ALA A 67 -1.18 2.96 1.48
N VAL A 68 -0.61 3.44 0.36
CA VAL A 68 0.74 3.07 -0.06
C VAL A 68 1.79 3.54 0.97
N LEU A 69 1.74 4.81 1.37
CA LEU A 69 2.68 5.34 2.37
C LEU A 69 2.51 4.66 3.73
N GLY A 70 1.27 4.49 4.19
CA GLY A 70 0.96 3.81 5.44
C GLY A 70 1.41 2.35 5.44
N GLY A 71 1.21 1.64 4.32
CA GLY A 71 1.70 0.28 4.13
C GLY A 71 3.22 0.20 4.16
N LEU A 72 3.93 1.10 3.48
CA LEU A 72 5.40 1.18 3.49
C LEU A 72 5.96 1.50 4.88
N ILE A 73 5.37 2.46 5.58
CA ILE A 73 5.74 2.79 6.96
C ILE A 73 5.49 1.58 7.86
N GLY A 74 4.35 0.90 7.70
CA GLY A 74 4.00 -0.33 8.40
C GLY A 74 5.01 -1.45 8.16
N PHE A 75 5.51 -1.60 6.92
CA PHE A 75 6.58 -2.54 6.59
C PHE A 75 7.85 -2.26 7.40
N VAL A 76 8.35 -1.02 7.33
CA VAL A 76 9.59 -0.64 8.03
C VAL A 76 9.43 -0.82 9.53
N TYR A 77 8.30 -0.36 10.09
CA TYR A 77 8.03 -0.48 11.51
C TYR A 77 7.99 -1.95 11.96
N LYS A 78 7.29 -2.81 11.21
CA LYS A 78 7.19 -4.24 11.52
C LYS A 78 8.55 -4.92 11.50
N VAL A 79 9.37 -4.67 10.48
CA VAL A 79 10.73 -5.24 10.40
C VAL A 79 11.58 -4.84 11.62
N ILE A 80 11.53 -3.57 12.02
CA ILE A 80 12.27 -3.08 13.19
C ILE A 80 11.73 -3.67 14.48
N ALA A 81 10.40 -3.77 14.62
CA ALA A 81 9.75 -4.33 15.80
C ALA A 81 10.11 -5.80 15.99
N ASP A 82 10.04 -6.60 14.91
CA ASP A 82 10.37 -8.02 14.93
C ASP A 82 11.88 -8.22 15.23
N ALA A 83 12.76 -7.39 14.65
CA ALA A 83 14.20 -7.43 14.96
C ALA A 83 14.51 -7.09 16.42
N ASN A 84 13.83 -6.10 17.00
CA ASN A 84 13.99 -5.73 18.40
C ASN A 84 13.45 -6.78 19.36
N ALA A 85 12.39 -7.51 18.99
CA ALA A 85 11.87 -8.61 19.80
C ALA A 85 12.91 -9.73 19.91
N VAL A 86 13.53 -10.12 18.79
CA VAL A 86 14.60 -11.14 18.75
C VAL A 86 15.83 -10.70 19.53
N ALA A 87 16.19 -9.41 19.52
CA ALA A 87 17.35 -8.91 20.26
C ALA A 87 17.15 -8.84 21.79
N ARG A 88 15.91 -8.96 22.27
CA ARG A 88 15.57 -8.93 23.70
C ARG A 88 15.44 -10.32 24.32
N GLU A 89 15.34 -11.36 23.49
CA GLU A 89 15.42 -12.77 23.89
C GLU A 89 16.88 -13.25 23.91
#